data_AF-A0A933QGP5-F1
#
_entry.id   AF-A0A933QGP5-F1
#
_cell.length_a   1.000
_cell.length_b   1.000
_cell.length_c   1.000
_cell.angle_alpha   90.00
_cell.angle_beta   90.00
_cell.angle_gamma   90.00
#
_symmetry.space_group_name_H-M   'P 1'
#
loop_
_entity.id
_entity.type
_entity.pdbx_description
1 polymer ?
#
loop_
_entity_poly.entity_id
_entity_poly.type
_entity_poly.pdbx_seq_one_letter_code
_entity_poly.pdbx_strand_id
1 'polypeptide(L)' 'MKRLIVNADDFGNTSGVNRGIIYGFKNGIITSTSLMVKRPEAEEAAKLAKENPGLGWGYILREYILFDQRPRSYNI' A
#
# COMPACT_ATOMS: atom_id res chain seq x y z
N MET A 1 -20.12 -11.90 8.61
CA MET A 1 -18.66 -11.93 8.85
C MET A 1 -18.12 -10.50 8.71
N LYS A 2 -17.32 -9.98 9.65
CA LYS A 2 -16.82 -8.59 9.60
C LYS A 2 -15.47 -8.54 8.87
N ARG A 3 -15.24 -7.49 8.07
CA ARG A 3 -13.97 -7.23 7.35
C ARG A 3 -13.30 -5.99 7.96
N LEU A 4 -11.99 -6.06 8.20
CA LEU A 4 -11.16 -4.95 8.69
C LEU A 4 -10.04 -4.69 7.67
N ILE A 5 -9.86 -3.43 7.29
CA ILE A 5 -8.74 -2.96 6.48
C ILE A 5 -7.87 -2.09 7.39
N VAL A 6 -6.61 -2.47 7.54
CA VAL A 6 -5.58 -1.68 8.23
C VAL A 6 -4.68 -1.07 7.16
N ASN A 7 -4.89 0.22 6.91
CA ASN A 7 -4.12 0.97 5.91
C ASN A 7 -2.94 1.68 6.57
N ALA A 8 -1.75 1.56 5.99
CA ALA A 8 -0.60 2.39 6.34
C ALA A 8 -0.38 3.49 5.30
N ASP A 9 -0.15 4.71 5.75
CA ASP A 9 0.06 5.87 4.87
C ASP A 9 1.53 6.08 4.52
N ASP A 10 1.81 7.01 3.61
CA ASP A 10 3.14 7.47 3.20
C ASP A 10 4.04 6.46 2.48
N PHE A 11 3.48 5.40 1.90
CA PHE A 11 4.27 4.52 1.04
C PHE A 11 4.79 5.30 -0.18
N GLY A 12 6.07 5.18 -0.48
CA GLY A 12 6.78 6.00 -1.46
C GLY A 12 7.43 7.26 -0.90
N ASN A 13 7.21 7.63 0.37
CA ASN A 13 7.77 8.86 0.95
C ASN A 13 9.29 8.79 1.15
N THR A 14 9.77 7.72 1.78
CA THR A 14 11.20 7.41 1.95
C THR A 14 11.40 5.89 1.93
N SER A 15 12.61 5.41 1.64
CA SER A 15 12.89 3.98 1.65
C SER A 15 12.75 3.35 3.04
N GLY A 16 12.99 4.13 4.10
CA GLY A 16 12.75 3.70 5.48
C GLY A 16 11.28 3.42 5.74
N VAL A 17 10.40 4.33 5.32
CA VAL A 17 8.94 4.17 5.40
C VAL A 17 8.49 2.97 4.55
N ASN A 18 9.01 2.83 3.33
CA ASN A 18 8.71 1.70 2.45
C ASN A 18 9.00 0.36 3.12
N ARG A 19 10.20 0.20 3.69
CA ARG A 19 10.59 -1.03 4.39
C ARG A 19 9.75 -1.27 5.63
N GLY A 20 9.43 -0.23 6.39
CA GLY A 20 8.57 -0.34 7.58
C GLY A 20 7.17 -0.84 7.25
N ILE A 21 6.55 -0.31 6.19
CA ILE A 21 5.23 -0.73 5.73
C ILE A 21 5.25 -2.18 5.24
N ILE A 22 6.26 -2.57 4.45
CA ILE A 22 6.42 -3.97 4.01
C ILE A 22 6.66 -4.90 5.20
N TYR A 23 7.44 -4.49 6.19
CA TYR A 23 7.64 -5.28 7.40
C TYR A 23 6.34 -5.47 8.17
N GLY A 24 5.55 -4.40 8.38
CA GLY A 24 4.27 -4.48 9.07
C GLY A 24 3.18 -5.21 8.27
N PHE A 25 3.28 -5.27 6.95
CA PHE A 25 2.46 -6.15 6.11
C PHE A 25 2.85 -7.62 6.26
N LYS A 26 4.15 -7.93 6.21
CA LYS A 26 4.64 -9.32 6.29
C LYS A 26 4.57 -9.93 7.68
N ASN A 27 4.75 -9.12 8.73
CA ASN A 27 4.92 -9.59 10.11
C ASN A 27 3.92 -8.96 11.08
N GLY A 28 2.97 -8.17 10.58
CA GLY A 28 2.01 -7.43 11.40
C GLY A 28 0.60 -7.48 10.84
N ILE A 29 -0.16 -6.42 11.08
CA ILE A 29 -1.60 -6.36 10.77
C ILE A 29 -1.93 -5.47 9.57
N ILE A 30 -0.93 -4.86 8.92
CA ILE A 30 -1.17 -3.99 7.76
C ILE A 30 -1.76 -4.84 6.64
N THR A 31 -2.87 -4.39 6.05
CA THR A 31 -3.52 -5.06 4.93
C THR A 31 -3.53 -4.23 3.66
N SER A 32 -3.36 -2.91 3.79
CA SER A 32 -3.24 -2.02 2.63
C SER A 32 -2.31 -0.84 2.86
N THR A 33 -1.97 -0.12 1.78
CA THR A 33 -1.22 1.13 1.86
C THR A 33 -1.59 2.11 0.75
N SER A 34 -1.20 3.38 0.88
CA SER A 34 -1.43 4.41 -0.14
C SER A 34 -0.10 4.99 -0.65
N LEU A 35 0.11 4.91 -1.96
CA LEU A 35 1.35 5.25 -2.65
C LEU A 35 1.43 6.75 -3.02
N MET A 36 2.44 7.43 -2.50
CA MET A 36 2.81 8.81 -2.84
C MET A 36 3.59 8.89 -4.16
N VAL A 37 2.90 9.02 -5.29
CA VAL A 37 3.51 8.90 -6.63
C VAL A 37 4.48 10.01 -7.05
N LYS A 38 4.57 11.11 -6.28
CA LYS A 38 5.43 12.28 -6.59
C LYS A 38 6.67 12.38 -5.69
N ARG A 39 6.98 11.33 -4.96
CA ARG A 39 8.11 11.30 -4.02
C ARG A 39 9.30 10.55 -4.64
N PRO A 40 10.55 10.83 -4.22
CA PRO A 40 11.73 10.19 -4.78
C PRO A 40 11.67 8.65 -4.73
N GLU A 41 11.08 8.10 -3.67
CA GLU A 41 11.06 6.66 -3.40
C GLU A 41 9.75 5.98 -3.87
N ALA A 42 8.97 6.66 -4.71
CA ALA A 42 7.71 6.13 -5.24
C ALA A 42 7.93 4.91 -6.15
N GLU A 43 9.03 4.88 -6.90
CA GLU A 43 9.37 3.76 -7.79
C GLU A 43 9.76 2.52 -6.99
N GLU A 44 10.58 2.69 -5.94
CA GLU A 44 10.91 1.62 -5.00
C GLU A 44 9.64 1.03 -4.39
N ALA A 45 8.74 1.89 -3.92
CA ALA A 45 7.46 1.49 -3.36
C ALA A 45 6.59 0.73 -4.36
N ALA A 46 6.50 1.19 -5.62
CA ALA A 46 5.76 0.49 -6.67
C ALA A 46 6.34 -0.91 -6.97
N LYS A 47 7.68 -1.06 -6.94
CA LYS A 47 8.35 -2.36 -7.08
C LYS A 47 8.01 -3.28 -5.90
N LEU A 48 8.12 -2.77 -4.67
CA LEU A 48 7.79 -3.51 -3.45
C LEU A 48 6.32 -3.93 -3.41
N ALA A 49 5.38 -3.09 -3.86
CA ALA A 49 3.97 -3.46 -4.00
C ALA A 49 3.76 -4.62 -4.99
N LYS A 50 4.47 -4.62 -6.13
CA LYS A 50 4.40 -5.72 -7.12
C LYS A 50 4.95 -7.04 -6.56
N GLU A 51 6.00 -6.98 -5.75
CA GLU A 51 6.59 -8.15 -5.09
C GLU A 51 5.72 -8.72 -3.96
N ASN A 52 4.71 -7.97 -3.51
CA ASN A 52 3.83 -8.33 -2.39
C ASN A 52 2.35 -8.27 -2.80
N PRO A 53 1.86 -9.18 -3.68
CA PRO A 53 0.52 -9.12 -4.27
C PRO A 53 -0.63 -9.26 -3.25
N GLY A 54 -0.33 -9.66 -2.01
CA GLY A 54 -1.30 -9.71 -0.91
C GLY A 54 -1.56 -8.35 -0.25
N LEU A 55 -0.69 -7.36 -0.44
CA LEU A 55 -0.82 -6.01 0.08
C LEU A 55 -1.79 -5.23 -0.82
N GLY A 56 -2.92 -4.78 -0.27
CA GLY A 56 -3.77 -3.84 -0.98
C GLY A 56 -3.03 -2.51 -1.17
N TRP A 57 -3.14 -1.86 -2.33
CA TRP A 57 -2.51 -0.55 -2.50
C TRP A 57 -3.33 0.37 -3.40
N GLY A 58 -3.30 1.66 -3.13
CA GLY A 58 -3.89 2.72 -3.95
C GLY A 58 -2.88 3.83 -4.27
N TYR A 59 -3.22 4.76 -5.16
CA TYR A 59 -2.37 5.90 -5.51
C TYR A 59 -2.86 7.20 -4.85
N ILE A 60 -1.95 8.06 -4.42
CA ILE A 60 -2.24 9.41 -3.95
C ILE A 60 -1.86 10.42 -5.04
N LEU A 61 -2.84 11.15 -5.59
CA LEU A 61 -2.62 12.28 -6.49
C LEU A 61 -2.95 13.59 -5.76
N ARG A 62 -1.93 14.37 -5.40
CA ARG A 62 -2.04 15.73 -4.80
C ARG A 62 -3.04 15.85 -3.63
N GLU A 63 -2.92 15.03 -2.58
CA GLU A 63 -3.85 14.96 -1.42
C GLU A 63 -5.14 14.14 -1.62
N TYR A 64 -5.39 13.56 -2.79
CA TYR A 64 -6.52 12.66 -3.03
C TYR A 64 -6.08 11.19 -3.11
N ILE A 65 -6.68 10.34 -2.28
CA ILE A 65 -6.49 8.88 -2.28
C ILE A 65 -7.41 8.27 -3.35
N LEU A 66 -6.82 7.73 -4.42
CA LEU A 66 -7.51 6.85 -5.35
C LEU A 66 -7.14 5.41 -5.00
N PHE A 67 -8.08 4.68 -4.39
CA PHE A 67 -7.95 3.24 -4.19
C PHE A 67 -8.03 2.56 -5.57
N ASP A 68 -6.90 2.10 -6.11
CA ASP A 68 -6.93 1.07 -7.15
C ASP A 68 -7.31 -0.25 -6.47
N GLN A 69 -8.62 -0.47 -6.35
CA GLN A 69 -9.18 -1.76 -5.99
C GLN A 69 -8.86 -2.73 -7.15
N ARG A 70 -7.62 -3.22 -7.27
CA ARG A 70 -7.45 -4.51 -7.94
C ARG A 70 -8.31 -5.48 -7.16
N PRO A 71 -9.41 -5.98 -7.74
CA PRO A 71 -10.33 -6.79 -6.98
C PRO A 71 -9.58 -8.08 -6.67
N ARG A 72 -9.25 -8.30 -5.39
CA ARG A 72 -9.52 -9.65 -4.89
C ARG A 72 -10.99 -9.87 -5.21
N SER A 73 -11.28 -10.85 -6.04
CA SER A 73 -12.63 -11.38 -6.21
C SER A 73 -13.10 -11.87 -4.84
N TYR A 74 -13.55 -10.94 -4.01
CA TYR A 74 -14.48 -11.26 -2.97
C TYR A 74 -15.76 -11.59 -3.70
N ASN A 75 -16.15 -12.86 -3.69
CA ASN A 75 -17.51 -13.25 -4.03
C ASN A 75 -18.44 -12.45 -3.10
N ILE A 76 -19.09 -11.43 -3.66
CA ILE A 76 -20.20 -10.71 -3.06
C ILE A 76 -21.47 -11.26 -3.72
#